data_AF-A0A8T9PYP3-F1
#
_entry.id   AF-A0A8T9PYP3-F1
#
_cell.length_a   1.000
_cell.length_b   1.000
_cell.length_c   1.000
_cell.angle_alpha   90.00
_cell.angle_beta   90.00
_cell.angle_gamma   90.00
#
_symmetry.space_group_name_H-M   'P 1'
#
loop_
_entity.id
_entity.type
_entity.pdbx_description
1 polymer ?
#
loop_
_entity_poly.entity_id
_entity_poly.type
_entity_poly.pdbx_seq_one_letter_code
_entity_poly.pdbx_strand_id
1 'polypeptide(L)'
;MEIRKFDNGSYIIADSLSIGSNFRIGPNTTIRATSCVIGDNVTLGANNTFLIGKELTIGNLTIFGSHNSLTARTIHIGEYVYWDSNVVVGHGGKFSEDAHLQVGSYSMICARITLNVNHAISIGEYVGIGEDVAVWTHGSYLPILEGFPADFGPVSIGNKVWLPAKSTVLPNRRIGNNVVIGTNSLINKDLPDGCLAGGIPVKVLKENYYPSHDPARNEQLVQRIVADYEQLAAYKQLDVRVSYEPATAELRCNEVVFYLDTMKTQGAFTVVEEDFRDFLRRRGIKFYTGQPFSSVLPEEYCRLLAISPDPDGVE
;
A
#
# COMPACT_ATOMS: atom_id res chain seq x y z
N MET A 1 24.29 -6.77 -19.11
CA MET A 1 23.44 -5.59 -19.26
C MET A 1 22.51 -5.72 -20.46
N GLU A 2 21.25 -6.07 -20.19
CA GLU A 2 20.09 -6.06 -21.08
C GLU A 2 19.41 -4.68 -21.05
N ILE A 3 18.86 -4.26 -22.19
CA ILE A 3 18.06 -3.04 -22.31
C ILE A 3 16.74 -3.40 -22.97
N ARG A 4 15.63 -3.24 -22.25
CA ARG A 4 14.27 -3.41 -22.77
C ARG A 4 13.62 -2.05 -22.94
N LYS A 5 13.29 -1.67 -24.17
CA LYS A 5 12.60 -0.41 -24.51
C LYS A 5 11.13 -0.68 -24.83
N PHE A 6 10.29 0.32 -24.60
CA PHE A 6 8.87 0.32 -24.94
C PHE A 6 8.54 1.53 -25.83
N ASP A 7 7.47 1.43 -26.61
CA ASP A 7 7.11 2.44 -27.62
C ASP A 7 6.71 3.81 -27.02
N ASN A 8 6.40 3.84 -25.73
CA ASN A 8 5.98 5.03 -24.98
C ASN A 8 7.14 5.79 -24.31
N GLY A 9 8.38 5.57 -24.77
CA GLY A 9 9.59 6.21 -24.23
C GLY A 9 10.10 5.63 -22.91
N SER A 10 9.45 4.61 -22.36
CA SER A 10 9.90 3.92 -21.16
C SER A 10 10.96 2.86 -21.46
N TYR A 11 11.78 2.52 -20.46
CA TYR A 11 12.79 1.47 -20.60
C TYR A 11 13.23 0.87 -19.27
N ILE A 12 13.79 -0.34 -19.34
CA ILE A 12 14.42 -1.07 -18.24
C ILE A 12 15.85 -1.42 -18.65
N ILE A 13 16.81 -1.16 -17.78
CA ILE A 13 18.22 -1.57 -17.92
C ILE A 13 18.57 -2.45 -16.72
N ALA A 14 18.98 -3.69 -16.97
CA ALA A 14 19.50 -4.56 -15.92
C ALA A 14 20.52 -5.59 -16.39
N ASP A 15 21.37 -6.10 -15.50
CA ASP A 15 22.24 -7.23 -15.83
C ASP A 15 21.49 -8.55 -15.83
N SER A 16 20.51 -8.69 -14.94
CA SER A 16 19.54 -9.78 -14.90
C SER A 16 18.12 -9.19 -14.90
N LEU A 17 17.28 -9.63 -15.83
CA LEU A 17 15.90 -9.16 -15.98
C LEU A 17 14.92 -10.33 -16.06
N SER A 18 13.90 -10.30 -15.22
CA SER A 18 12.74 -11.20 -15.29
C SER A 18 11.45 -10.37 -15.19
N ILE A 19 10.53 -10.57 -16.14
CA ILE A 19 9.26 -9.84 -16.21
C ILE A 19 8.13 -10.85 -16.39
N GLY A 20 7.19 -10.81 -15.45
CA GLY A 20 5.99 -11.62 -15.45
C GLY A 20 4.98 -11.24 -16.54
N SER A 21 3.91 -12.03 -16.60
CA SER A 21 2.80 -11.87 -17.54
C SER A 21 2.01 -10.59 -17.26
N ASN A 22 1.44 -9.99 -18.30
CA ASN A 22 0.57 -8.80 -18.20
C ASN A 22 1.22 -7.58 -17.51
N PHE A 23 2.55 -7.47 -17.51
CA PHE A 23 3.25 -6.29 -17.04
C PHE A 23 2.92 -5.06 -17.90
N ARG A 24 2.57 -3.94 -17.25
CA ARG A 24 2.28 -2.66 -17.90
C ARG A 24 3.18 -1.56 -17.35
N ILE A 25 3.67 -0.71 -18.24
CA ILE A 25 4.55 0.40 -17.91
C ILE A 25 4.08 1.65 -18.65
N GLY A 26 3.80 2.71 -17.89
CA GLY A 26 3.35 4.00 -18.40
C GLY A 26 4.47 4.77 -19.10
N PRO A 27 4.12 5.81 -19.88
CA PRO A 27 5.08 6.57 -20.66
C PRO A 27 6.17 7.21 -19.80
N ASN A 28 7.35 7.38 -20.38
CA ASN A 28 8.51 8.03 -19.76
C ASN A 28 8.96 7.43 -18.41
N THR A 29 8.59 6.18 -18.12
CA THR A 29 9.05 5.47 -16.92
C THR A 29 10.39 4.79 -17.16
N THR A 30 11.33 4.90 -16.21
CA THR A 30 12.67 4.33 -16.35
C THR A 30 13.02 3.47 -15.15
N ILE A 31 13.58 2.28 -15.41
CA ILE A 31 14.11 1.40 -14.38
C ILE A 31 15.56 1.07 -14.72
N ARG A 32 16.45 1.23 -13.75
CA ARG A 32 17.86 0.85 -13.83
C ARG A 32 18.21 0.07 -12.58
N ALA A 33 18.56 -1.20 -12.72
CA ALA A 33 18.93 -2.05 -11.58
C ALA A 33 19.99 -3.08 -11.98
N THR A 34 20.80 -3.59 -11.06
CA THR A 34 21.70 -4.72 -11.42
C THR A 34 20.89 -5.99 -11.66
N SER A 35 19.97 -6.34 -10.75
CA SER A 35 18.97 -7.39 -10.88
C SER A 35 17.58 -6.79 -10.78
N CYS A 36 16.70 -7.13 -11.71
CA CYS A 36 15.31 -6.66 -11.75
C CYS A 36 14.35 -7.83 -11.97
N VAL A 37 13.46 -8.03 -11.00
CA VAL A 37 12.39 -9.04 -11.05
C VAL A 37 11.04 -8.34 -10.88
N ILE A 38 10.19 -8.48 -11.89
CA ILE A 38 8.84 -7.92 -11.91
C ILE A 38 7.86 -9.08 -12.01
N GLY A 39 6.93 -9.17 -11.07
CA GLY A 39 5.91 -10.21 -11.01
C GLY A 39 4.80 -10.07 -12.06
N ASP A 40 3.86 -11.00 -12.02
CA ASP A 40 2.69 -11.03 -12.89
C ASP A 40 1.71 -9.89 -12.54
N ASN A 41 1.08 -9.31 -13.56
CA ASN A 41 0.06 -8.26 -13.44
C ASN A 41 0.52 -7.01 -12.69
N VAL A 42 1.82 -6.71 -12.71
CA VAL A 42 2.37 -5.45 -12.19
C VAL A 42 2.04 -4.30 -13.15
N THR A 43 1.61 -3.16 -12.61
CA THR A 43 1.37 -1.94 -13.38
C THR A 43 2.20 -0.80 -12.81
N LEU A 44 2.95 -0.10 -13.66
CA LEU A 44 3.64 1.13 -13.30
C LEU A 44 3.06 2.29 -14.10
N GLY A 45 2.67 3.37 -13.43
CA GLY A 45 2.21 4.60 -14.05
C GLY A 45 3.29 5.34 -14.84
N ALA A 46 2.99 6.56 -15.25
CA ALA A 46 3.87 7.39 -16.06
C ALA A 46 4.97 8.09 -15.23
N ASN A 47 6.04 8.48 -15.90
CA ASN A 47 7.08 9.37 -15.37
C ASN A 47 7.74 8.86 -14.07
N ASN A 48 7.80 7.54 -13.85
CA ASN A 48 8.50 6.96 -12.72
C ASN A 48 10.00 6.83 -13.01
N THR A 49 10.87 7.01 -12.01
CA THR A 49 12.32 6.86 -12.16
C THR A 49 12.89 5.99 -11.04
N PHE A 50 13.31 4.77 -11.37
CA PHE A 50 13.89 3.82 -10.42
C PHE A 50 15.38 3.61 -10.74
N LEU A 51 16.24 3.84 -9.75
CA LEU A 51 17.68 3.66 -9.82
C LEU A 51 18.17 2.82 -8.63
N ILE A 52 18.36 1.53 -8.85
CA ILE A 52 18.56 0.54 -7.80
C ILE A 52 19.93 -0.11 -7.93
N GLY A 53 20.80 0.09 -6.95
CA GLY A 53 22.20 -0.33 -7.07
C GLY A 53 22.40 -1.85 -7.24
N LYS A 54 21.55 -2.66 -6.62
CA LYS A 54 21.66 -4.13 -6.62
C LYS A 54 20.39 -4.81 -7.09
N GLU A 55 19.34 -4.80 -6.29
CA GLU A 55 18.17 -5.66 -6.54
C GLU A 55 16.88 -4.89 -6.41
N LEU A 56 16.06 -4.96 -7.46
CA LEU A 56 14.67 -4.53 -7.47
C LEU A 56 13.77 -5.75 -7.65
N THR A 57 12.89 -5.99 -6.68
CA THR A 57 11.85 -7.02 -6.77
C THR A 57 10.48 -6.38 -6.55
N ILE A 58 9.56 -6.59 -7.47
CA ILE A 58 8.16 -6.15 -7.38
C ILE A 58 7.26 -7.37 -7.49
N GLY A 59 6.52 -7.67 -6.41
CA GLY A 59 5.60 -8.80 -6.35
C GLY A 59 4.37 -8.65 -7.24
N ASN A 60 3.66 -9.76 -7.43
CA ASN A 60 2.50 -9.84 -8.31
C ASN A 60 1.41 -8.84 -7.92
N LEU A 61 0.63 -8.38 -8.91
CA LEU A 61 -0.55 -7.51 -8.69
C LEU A 61 -0.25 -6.20 -7.94
N THR A 62 1.02 -5.81 -7.89
CA THR A 62 1.44 -4.53 -7.32
C THR A 62 1.29 -3.42 -8.36
N ILE A 63 0.77 -2.29 -7.90
CA ILE A 63 0.48 -1.12 -8.73
C ILE A 63 1.31 0.05 -8.21
N PHE A 64 2.01 0.74 -9.11
CA PHE A 64 2.63 2.02 -8.86
C PHE A 64 1.88 3.11 -9.64
N GLY A 65 1.54 4.21 -8.97
CA GLY A 65 1.08 5.43 -9.60
C GLY A 65 2.18 6.12 -10.41
N SER A 66 2.03 7.41 -10.64
CA SER A 66 2.93 8.19 -11.50
C SER A 66 3.90 9.05 -10.69
N HIS A 67 4.96 9.54 -11.35
CA HIS A 67 5.90 10.51 -10.78
C HIS A 67 6.64 10.04 -9.51
N ASN A 68 6.86 8.73 -9.34
CA ASN A 68 7.65 8.20 -8.24
C ASN A 68 9.15 8.25 -8.56
N SER A 69 9.97 8.55 -7.55
CA SER A 69 11.43 8.52 -7.66
C SER A 69 12.01 7.60 -6.61
N LEU A 70 12.56 6.47 -7.03
CA LEU A 70 13.09 5.44 -6.14
C LEU A 70 14.59 5.29 -6.37
N THR A 71 15.39 5.57 -5.35
CA THR A 71 16.84 5.35 -5.39
C THR A 71 17.31 4.73 -4.10
N ALA A 72 17.87 3.53 -4.19
CA ALA A 72 18.39 2.75 -3.06
C ALA A 72 19.39 1.70 -3.54
N ARG A 73 20.01 0.97 -2.61
CA ARG A 73 20.82 -0.22 -2.93
C ARG A 73 19.95 -1.41 -3.26
N THR A 74 18.94 -1.72 -2.45
CA THR A 74 17.91 -2.72 -2.78
C THR A 74 16.52 -2.20 -2.46
N ILE A 75 15.55 -2.63 -3.25
CA ILE A 75 14.13 -2.40 -3.00
C ILE A 75 13.38 -3.71 -3.24
N HIS A 76 12.69 -4.19 -2.21
CA HIS A 76 11.84 -5.38 -2.29
C HIS A 76 10.41 -5.00 -1.93
N ILE A 77 9.49 -5.18 -2.87
CA ILE A 77 8.07 -4.87 -2.72
C ILE A 77 7.28 -6.15 -2.88
N GLY A 78 6.43 -6.45 -1.91
CA GLY A 78 5.55 -7.62 -1.90
C GLY A 78 4.49 -7.58 -3.00
N GLU A 79 3.57 -8.55 -2.94
CA GLU A 79 2.42 -8.62 -3.82
C GLU A 79 1.25 -7.76 -3.30
N TYR A 80 0.35 -7.36 -4.20
CA TYR A 80 -0.80 -6.52 -3.86
C TYR A 80 -0.45 -5.24 -3.11
N VAL A 81 0.71 -4.66 -3.39
CA VAL A 81 1.05 -3.34 -2.86
C VAL A 81 0.40 -2.29 -3.76
N TYR A 82 -0.41 -1.43 -3.18
CA TYR A 82 -0.84 -0.21 -3.85
C TYR A 82 0.13 0.91 -3.47
N TRP A 83 0.93 1.34 -4.43
CA TRP A 83 1.91 2.41 -4.30
C TRP A 83 1.43 3.60 -5.12
N ASP A 84 1.08 4.69 -4.47
CA ASP A 84 0.48 5.85 -5.12
C ASP A 84 1.52 6.73 -5.83
N SER A 85 1.12 7.93 -6.24
CA SER A 85 1.93 8.85 -7.02
C SER A 85 2.79 9.77 -6.13
N ASN A 86 3.86 10.31 -6.71
CA ASN A 86 4.73 11.31 -6.08
C ASN A 86 5.43 10.82 -4.80
N VAL A 87 5.73 9.53 -4.68
CA VAL A 87 6.53 9.00 -3.57
C VAL A 87 8.01 9.07 -3.91
N VAL A 88 8.81 9.49 -2.93
CA VAL A 88 10.27 9.55 -3.04
C VAL A 88 10.92 8.57 -2.07
N VAL A 89 11.73 7.65 -2.61
CA VAL A 89 12.65 6.81 -1.85
C VAL A 89 14.07 7.29 -2.14
N GLY A 90 14.79 7.77 -1.13
CA GLY A 90 16.17 8.22 -1.31
C GLY A 90 16.59 9.37 -0.38
N HIS A 91 16.85 10.55 -0.97
CA HIS A 91 17.48 11.73 -0.32
C HIS A 91 18.94 11.54 0.09
N GLY A 92 19.37 12.22 1.17
CA GLY A 92 20.73 12.13 1.69
C GLY A 92 21.08 10.70 2.06
N GLY A 93 22.27 10.25 1.68
CA GLY A 93 22.77 8.92 2.03
C GLY A 93 22.19 7.75 1.25
N LYS A 94 21.36 7.97 0.22
CA LYS A 94 20.71 6.92 -0.60
C LYS A 94 21.64 5.96 -1.37
N PHE A 95 22.94 6.26 -1.42
CA PHE A 95 23.98 5.39 -2.01
C PHE A 95 24.80 4.64 -0.96
N SER A 96 24.38 4.71 0.31
CA SER A 96 24.99 3.95 1.41
C SER A 96 24.89 2.44 1.18
N GLU A 97 25.80 1.69 1.81
CA GLU A 97 25.72 0.23 1.83
C GLU A 97 24.47 -0.27 2.53
N ASP A 98 23.89 0.51 3.43
CA ASP A 98 22.68 0.18 4.20
C ASP A 98 21.38 0.73 3.59
N ALA A 99 21.43 1.31 2.39
CA ALA A 99 20.28 1.92 1.72
C ALA A 99 19.29 0.85 1.20
N HIS A 100 18.51 0.26 2.09
CA HIS A 100 17.59 -0.84 1.79
C HIS A 100 16.14 -0.45 2.09
N LEU A 101 15.22 -0.80 1.18
CA LEU A 101 13.78 -0.70 1.44
C LEU A 101 13.13 -2.07 1.26
N GLN A 102 12.33 -2.46 2.24
CA GLN A 102 11.43 -3.60 2.14
C GLN A 102 10.00 -3.17 2.47
N VAL A 103 9.05 -3.57 1.63
CA VAL A 103 7.61 -3.38 1.86
C VAL A 103 6.90 -4.72 1.71
N GLY A 104 6.28 -5.18 2.78
CA GLY A 104 5.49 -6.41 2.80
C GLY A 104 4.21 -6.30 1.98
N SER A 105 3.68 -7.46 1.61
CA SER A 105 2.49 -7.61 0.79
C SER A 105 1.24 -6.96 1.41
N TYR A 106 0.22 -6.74 0.58
CA TYR A 106 -1.11 -6.28 1.02
C TYR A 106 -1.14 -4.87 1.63
N SER A 107 -0.07 -4.11 1.40
CA SER A 107 0.16 -2.78 1.95
C SER A 107 -0.27 -1.67 1.01
N MET A 108 -0.52 -0.48 1.56
CA MET A 108 -0.91 0.71 0.83
C MET A 108 0.03 1.85 1.21
N ILE A 109 0.67 2.46 0.20
CA ILE A 109 1.59 3.58 0.31
C ILE A 109 0.95 4.74 -0.45
N CYS A 110 0.35 5.70 0.25
CA CYS A 110 -0.36 6.82 -0.35
C CYS A 110 0.58 7.88 -0.97
N ALA A 111 -0.01 8.91 -1.58
CA ALA A 111 0.73 9.91 -2.34
C ALA A 111 1.65 10.80 -1.47
N ARG A 112 2.67 11.39 -2.12
CA ARG A 112 3.56 12.42 -1.55
C ARG A 112 4.33 11.99 -0.31
N ILE A 113 4.65 10.70 -0.22
CA ILE A 113 5.43 10.14 0.89
C ILE A 113 6.93 10.32 0.64
N THR A 114 7.68 10.56 1.71
CA THR A 114 9.15 10.53 1.72
C THR A 114 9.66 9.35 2.55
N LEU A 115 10.44 8.47 1.93
CA LEU A 115 11.16 7.38 2.58
C LEU A 115 12.66 7.61 2.41
N ASN A 116 13.32 8.17 3.42
CA ASN A 116 14.74 8.41 3.37
C ASN A 116 15.53 7.15 3.75
N VAL A 117 16.28 6.61 2.78
CA VAL A 117 17.02 5.34 2.90
C VAL A 117 18.54 5.56 3.00
N ASN A 118 19.00 6.29 4.02
CA ASN A 118 20.42 6.23 4.38
C ASN A 118 20.76 4.90 5.10
N HIS A 119 19.82 4.44 5.92
CA HIS A 119 19.78 3.08 6.49
C HIS A 119 18.50 2.37 6.06
N ALA A 120 18.36 1.12 6.48
CA ALA A 120 17.23 0.27 6.11
C ALA A 120 15.89 0.82 6.63
N ILE A 121 14.88 0.76 5.77
CA ILE A 121 13.47 0.88 6.14
C ILE A 121 12.80 -0.46 5.86
N SER A 122 12.24 -1.07 6.91
CA SER A 122 11.46 -2.31 6.80
C SER A 122 10.01 -2.04 7.15
N ILE A 123 9.11 -2.29 6.21
CA ILE A 123 7.66 -2.17 6.36
C ILE A 123 7.05 -3.56 6.22
N GLY A 124 6.28 -4.00 7.22
CA GLY A 124 5.62 -5.29 7.25
C GLY A 124 4.47 -5.43 6.26
N GLU A 125 3.65 -6.45 6.47
CA GLU A 125 2.45 -6.73 5.67
C GLU A 125 1.21 -6.02 6.23
N TYR A 126 0.23 -5.77 5.36
CA TYR A 126 -1.01 -5.10 5.74
C TYR A 126 -0.79 -3.72 6.38
N VAL A 127 0.23 -2.99 5.94
CA VAL A 127 0.53 -1.64 6.43
C VAL A 127 -0.17 -0.62 5.55
N GLY A 128 -0.82 0.37 6.16
CA GLY A 128 -1.28 1.55 5.45
C GLY A 128 -0.50 2.78 5.88
N ILE A 129 0.16 3.44 4.92
CA ILE A 129 0.84 4.71 5.12
C ILE A 129 0.07 5.80 4.38
N GLY A 130 -0.46 6.76 5.13
CA GLY A 130 -1.24 7.87 4.62
C GLY A 130 -0.39 8.93 3.91
N GLU A 131 -1.07 9.86 3.24
CA GLU A 131 -0.43 10.90 2.45
C GLU A 131 0.50 11.80 3.26
N ASP A 132 1.51 12.37 2.60
CA ASP A 132 2.44 13.34 3.19
C ASP A 132 3.19 12.80 4.44
N VAL A 133 3.33 11.48 4.57
CA VAL A 133 4.15 10.86 5.62
C VAL A 133 5.63 10.96 5.25
N ALA A 134 6.47 11.21 6.26
CA ALA A 134 7.93 11.19 6.11
C ALA A 134 8.56 10.18 7.09
N VAL A 135 9.43 9.31 6.57
CA VAL A 135 10.23 8.36 7.34
C VAL A 135 11.71 8.69 7.15
N TRP A 136 12.39 9.02 8.24
CA TRP A 136 13.79 9.42 8.23
C TRP A 136 14.67 8.36 8.87
N THR A 137 15.80 8.05 8.23
CA THR A 137 16.84 7.17 8.78
C THR A 137 18.15 7.90 9.10
N HIS A 138 18.19 9.20 8.86
CA HIS A 138 19.21 10.09 9.39
C HIS A 138 18.62 11.46 9.74
N GLY A 139 19.26 12.14 10.68
CA GLY A 139 18.97 13.52 11.06
C GLY A 139 20.22 14.14 11.67
N SER A 140 20.93 14.95 10.90
CA SER A 140 22.08 15.74 11.35
C SER A 140 22.30 16.93 10.43
N TYR A 141 22.84 18.03 10.96
CA TYR A 141 23.21 19.21 10.17
C TYR A 141 24.38 19.97 10.80
N LEU A 142 24.28 20.24 12.11
CA LEU A 142 25.30 20.98 12.86
C LEU A 142 26.43 20.06 13.36
N PRO A 143 27.61 20.61 13.68
CA PRO A 143 28.77 19.81 14.09
C PRO A 143 28.55 19.02 15.38
N ILE A 144 28.64 17.69 15.33
CA ILE A 144 28.47 16.82 16.51
C ILE A 144 29.55 17.08 17.59
N LEU A 145 30.76 17.50 17.18
CA LEU A 145 31.85 17.82 18.10
C LEU A 145 31.58 19.07 18.95
N GLU A 146 30.59 19.89 18.57
CA GLU A 146 30.10 21.02 19.37
C GLU A 146 28.92 20.63 20.29
N GLY A 147 28.51 19.36 20.28
CA GLY A 147 27.43 18.84 21.11
C GLY A 147 26.03 18.89 20.47
N PHE A 148 25.92 19.20 19.18
CA PHE A 148 24.64 19.13 18.46
C PHE A 148 24.18 17.69 18.20
N PRO A 149 22.85 17.44 18.17
CA PRO A 149 22.33 16.10 17.96
C PRO A 149 22.55 15.60 16.53
N ALA A 150 22.86 14.32 16.43
CA ALA A 150 22.90 13.57 15.18
C ALA A 150 22.34 12.17 15.45
N ASP A 151 21.37 11.74 14.66
CA ASP A 151 20.75 10.41 14.81
C ASP A 151 20.75 9.70 13.45
N PHE A 152 21.16 8.43 13.45
CA PHE A 152 21.34 7.63 12.25
C PHE A 152 20.99 6.19 12.56
N GLY A 153 20.09 5.61 11.77
CA GLY A 153 19.84 4.18 11.82
C GLY A 153 18.46 3.79 11.33
N PRO A 154 18.17 2.48 11.37
CA PRO A 154 17.05 1.90 10.64
C PRO A 154 15.71 2.28 11.25
N VAL A 155 14.66 2.16 10.43
CA VAL A 155 13.27 2.22 10.86
C VAL A 155 12.58 0.90 10.55
N SER A 156 11.87 0.35 11.53
CA SER A 156 11.08 -0.86 11.36
C SER A 156 9.61 -0.60 11.70
N ILE A 157 8.72 -0.98 10.80
CA ILE A 157 7.27 -0.90 10.93
C ILE A 157 6.73 -2.33 10.83
N GLY A 158 6.09 -2.81 11.90
CA GLY A 158 5.53 -4.16 11.97
C GLY A 158 4.34 -4.39 11.03
N ASN A 159 3.69 -5.53 11.20
CA ASN A 159 2.53 -5.92 10.43
C ASN A 159 1.26 -5.25 10.95
N LYS A 160 0.28 -5.02 10.06
CA LYS A 160 -1.05 -4.46 10.40
C LYS A 160 -0.95 -3.10 11.10
N VAL A 161 -0.11 -2.22 10.57
CA VAL A 161 0.09 -0.86 11.10
C VAL A 161 -0.67 0.17 10.28
N TRP A 162 -1.31 1.12 10.95
CA TRP A 162 -1.86 2.31 10.32
C TRP A 162 -1.06 3.55 10.73
N LEU A 163 -0.33 4.12 9.77
CA LEU A 163 0.45 5.35 9.90
C LEU A 163 -0.26 6.45 9.08
N PRO A 164 -1.23 7.17 9.65
CA PRO A 164 -2.05 8.12 8.91
C PRO A 164 -1.27 9.35 8.44
N ALA A 165 -1.95 10.13 7.60
CA ALA A 165 -1.40 11.27 6.90
C ALA A 165 -0.61 12.25 7.80
N LYS A 166 0.43 12.85 7.22
CA LYS A 166 1.29 13.86 7.85
C LYS A 166 2.06 13.39 9.09
N SER A 167 2.12 12.08 9.34
CA SER A 167 2.97 11.55 10.41
C SER A 167 4.44 11.59 10.01
N THR A 168 5.32 11.82 10.97
CA THR A 168 6.78 11.81 10.78
C THR A 168 7.42 10.77 11.69
N VAL A 169 8.20 9.86 11.13
CA VAL A 169 8.99 8.86 11.86
C VAL A 169 10.46 9.29 11.88
N LEU A 170 11.02 9.42 13.07
CA LEU A 170 12.43 9.77 13.26
C LEU A 170 13.35 8.54 13.10
N PRO A 171 14.68 8.75 12.97
CA PRO A 171 15.65 7.65 12.88
C PRO A 171 15.62 6.72 14.10
N ASN A 172 16.10 5.49 13.93
CA ASN A 172 16.24 4.49 14.99
C ASN A 172 14.93 4.13 15.70
N ARG A 173 13.81 4.05 14.97
CA ARG A 173 12.49 3.78 15.54
C ARG A 173 11.94 2.42 15.13
N ARG A 174 11.32 1.76 16.09
CA ARG A 174 10.54 0.53 15.92
C ARG A 174 9.06 0.79 16.24
N ILE A 175 8.19 0.50 15.28
CA ILE A 175 6.74 0.44 15.46
C ILE A 175 6.35 -1.03 15.45
N GLY A 176 5.70 -1.48 16.54
CA GLY A 176 5.22 -2.83 16.73
C GLY A 176 4.12 -3.26 15.75
N ASN A 177 3.64 -4.49 15.91
CA ASN A 177 2.52 -5.01 15.11
C ASN A 177 1.17 -4.50 15.63
N ASN A 178 0.13 -4.45 14.77
CA ASN A 178 -1.23 -4.06 15.15
C ASN A 178 -1.30 -2.64 15.76
N VAL A 179 -0.44 -1.72 15.33
CA VAL A 179 -0.39 -0.36 15.88
C VAL A 179 -1.22 0.58 15.03
N VAL A 180 -2.03 1.42 15.70
CA VAL A 180 -2.74 2.53 15.06
C VAL A 180 -2.18 3.83 15.61
N ILE A 181 -1.76 4.71 14.71
CA ILE A 181 -1.22 6.02 15.06
C ILE A 181 -2.26 7.09 14.72
N GLY A 182 -2.30 8.19 15.47
CA GLY A 182 -3.12 9.36 15.17
C GLY A 182 -2.51 10.23 14.06
N THR A 183 -3.34 10.86 13.23
CA THR A 183 -2.91 11.77 12.16
C THR A 183 -1.97 12.86 12.67
N ASN A 184 -0.99 13.25 11.85
CA ASN A 184 -0.05 14.33 12.17
C ASN A 184 0.75 14.08 13.47
N SER A 185 1.23 12.86 13.68
CA SER A 185 2.03 12.50 14.87
C SER A 185 3.54 12.51 14.59
N LEU A 186 4.34 12.81 15.61
CA LEU A 186 5.81 12.73 15.57
C LEU A 186 6.30 11.50 16.35
N ILE A 187 6.65 10.44 15.63
CA ILE A 187 7.15 9.18 16.19
C ILE A 187 8.62 9.36 16.53
N ASN A 188 8.87 9.91 17.73
CA ASN A 188 10.21 10.14 18.27
C ASN A 188 10.68 9.07 19.25
N LYS A 189 9.89 8.01 19.48
CA LYS A 189 10.25 6.83 20.28
C LYS A 189 9.53 5.58 19.75
N ASP A 190 10.01 4.42 20.17
CA ASP A 190 9.42 3.13 19.79
C ASP A 190 7.98 3.00 20.30
N LEU A 191 7.17 2.25 19.54
CA LEU A 191 5.78 1.96 19.85
C LEU A 191 5.59 0.45 20.04
N PRO A 192 5.00 -0.01 21.16
CA PRO A 192 4.77 -1.42 21.41
C PRO A 192 3.62 -1.97 20.54
N ASP A 193 3.57 -3.29 20.41
CA ASP A 193 2.52 -4.00 19.67
C ASP A 193 1.11 -3.67 20.24
N GLY A 194 0.12 -3.62 19.36
CA GLY A 194 -1.30 -3.46 19.70
C GLY A 194 -1.68 -2.08 20.23
N CYS A 195 -0.77 -1.11 20.28
CA CYS A 195 -1.07 0.18 20.89
C CYS A 195 -1.84 1.14 19.97
N LEU A 196 -2.62 2.02 20.60
CA LEU A 196 -3.07 3.26 19.99
C LEU A 196 -2.13 4.37 20.45
N ALA A 197 -1.49 5.07 19.53
CA ALA A 197 -0.54 6.13 19.82
C ALA A 197 -0.85 7.42 19.04
N GLY A 198 -0.40 8.58 19.52
CA GLY A 198 -0.51 9.82 18.77
C GLY A 198 0.10 11.03 19.46
N GLY A 199 0.25 12.12 18.71
CA GLY A 199 0.69 13.42 19.20
C GLY A 199 2.10 13.85 18.77
N ILE A 200 2.49 15.05 19.18
CA ILE A 200 3.80 15.66 18.94
C ILE A 200 4.34 16.17 20.29
N PRO A 201 5.31 15.48 20.93
CA PRO A 201 5.82 14.15 20.59
C PRO A 201 4.78 13.04 20.81
N VAL A 202 4.97 11.88 20.17
CA VAL A 202 4.04 10.76 20.27
C VAL A 202 3.90 10.27 21.72
N LYS A 203 2.68 9.91 22.12
CA LYS A 203 2.38 9.20 23.37
C LYS A 203 1.57 7.95 23.05
N VAL A 204 1.81 6.88 23.80
CA VAL A 204 0.89 5.72 23.82
C VAL A 204 -0.36 6.16 24.58
N LEU A 205 -1.50 6.13 23.90
CA LEU A 205 -2.81 6.53 24.43
C LEU A 205 -3.55 5.34 25.03
N LYS A 206 -3.39 4.16 24.42
CA LYS A 206 -3.89 2.88 24.92
C LYS A 206 -2.90 1.77 24.60
N GLU A 207 -2.64 0.91 25.57
CA GLU A 207 -1.86 -0.32 25.39
C GLU A 207 -2.78 -1.50 25.08
N ASN A 208 -2.28 -2.48 24.31
CA ASN A 208 -3.01 -3.72 23.99
C ASN A 208 -4.45 -3.48 23.49
N TYR A 209 -4.64 -2.47 22.66
CA TYR A 209 -5.96 -2.02 22.21
C TYR A 209 -6.42 -2.70 20.92
N TYR A 210 -5.47 -3.12 20.08
CA TYR A 210 -5.75 -3.80 18.82
C TYR A 210 -5.06 -5.17 18.73
N PRO A 211 -5.68 -6.15 18.03
CA PRO A 211 -7.04 -6.10 17.49
C PRO A 211 -8.12 -6.20 18.58
N SER A 212 -9.37 -5.84 18.23
CA SER A 212 -10.52 -6.10 19.10
C SER A 212 -10.94 -7.56 18.97
N HIS A 213 -11.19 -8.22 20.10
CA HIS A 213 -11.63 -9.62 20.17
C HIS A 213 -13.10 -9.77 20.58
N ASP A 214 -13.93 -8.76 20.32
CA ASP A 214 -15.36 -8.75 20.66
C ASP A 214 -16.21 -9.29 19.48
N PRO A 215 -16.77 -10.52 19.57
CA PRO A 215 -17.54 -11.11 18.48
C PRO A 215 -18.87 -10.39 18.24
N ALA A 216 -19.53 -9.91 19.31
CA ALA A 216 -20.81 -9.22 19.20
C ALA A 216 -20.66 -7.88 18.47
N ARG A 217 -19.58 -7.15 18.78
CA ARG A 217 -19.20 -5.95 18.00
C ARG A 217 -18.97 -6.29 16.53
N ASN A 218 -18.28 -7.38 16.24
CA ASN A 218 -17.96 -7.79 14.87
C ASN A 218 -19.22 -8.17 14.09
N GLU A 219 -20.13 -8.93 14.68
CA GLU A 219 -21.42 -9.29 14.08
C GLU A 219 -22.24 -8.04 13.72
N GLN A 220 -22.37 -7.10 14.66
CA GLN A 220 -23.06 -5.82 14.45
C GLN A 220 -22.39 -4.95 13.37
N LEU A 221 -21.07 -5.02 13.23
CA LEU A 221 -20.35 -4.34 12.16
C LEU A 221 -20.67 -4.98 10.81
N VAL A 222 -20.59 -6.31 10.70
CA VAL A 222 -20.86 -7.02 9.44
C VAL A 222 -22.30 -6.78 8.96
N GLN A 223 -23.29 -6.84 9.86
CA GLN A 223 -24.68 -6.53 9.53
C GLN A 223 -24.86 -5.11 8.97
N ARG A 224 -24.18 -4.11 9.57
CA ARG A 224 -24.19 -2.73 9.04
C ARG A 224 -23.52 -2.63 7.69
N ILE A 225 -22.41 -3.33 7.48
CA ILE A 225 -21.70 -3.35 6.19
C ILE A 225 -22.59 -3.90 5.07
N VAL A 226 -23.33 -4.98 5.35
CA VAL A 226 -24.31 -5.54 4.41
C VAL A 226 -25.38 -4.51 4.08
N ALA A 227 -26.00 -3.88 5.09
CA ALA A 227 -27.02 -2.87 4.88
C ALA A 227 -26.51 -1.65 4.09
N ASP A 228 -25.30 -1.16 4.39
CA ASP A 228 -24.65 -0.07 3.64
C ASP A 228 -24.43 -0.46 2.17
N TYR A 229 -24.10 -1.73 1.90
CA TYR A 229 -23.87 -2.19 0.53
C TYR A 229 -25.17 -2.32 -0.25
N GLU A 230 -26.25 -2.82 0.36
CA GLU A 230 -27.57 -2.89 -0.29
C GLU A 230 -28.02 -1.50 -0.76
N GLN A 231 -27.78 -0.46 0.05
CA GLN A 231 -28.06 0.92 -0.33
C GLN A 231 -27.19 1.38 -1.51
N LEU A 232 -25.88 1.07 -1.48
CA LEU A 232 -24.98 1.42 -2.57
C LEU A 232 -25.33 0.69 -3.87
N ALA A 233 -25.64 -0.60 -3.78
CA ALA A 233 -26.00 -1.44 -4.91
C ALA A 233 -27.31 -0.97 -5.56
N ALA A 234 -28.31 -0.59 -4.75
CA ALA A 234 -29.54 0.02 -5.24
C ALA A 234 -29.28 1.34 -5.98
N TYR A 235 -28.42 2.21 -5.44
CA TYR A 235 -27.99 3.44 -6.11
C TYR A 235 -27.27 3.17 -7.45
N LYS A 236 -26.45 2.12 -7.50
CA LYS A 236 -25.77 1.65 -8.71
C LYS A 236 -26.65 0.80 -9.64
N GLN A 237 -27.91 0.56 -9.28
CA GLN A 237 -28.86 -0.28 -10.03
C GLN A 237 -28.36 -1.71 -10.26
N LEU A 238 -27.67 -2.30 -9.27
CA LEU A 238 -27.17 -3.67 -9.33
C LEU A 238 -28.22 -4.65 -8.79
N ASP A 239 -28.46 -5.75 -9.52
CA ASP A 239 -29.22 -6.90 -9.00
C ASP A 239 -28.32 -7.72 -8.08
N VAL A 240 -28.53 -7.57 -6.77
CA VAL A 240 -27.70 -8.22 -5.76
C VAL A 240 -28.53 -8.75 -4.60
N ARG A 241 -28.15 -9.91 -4.11
CA ARG A 241 -28.63 -10.47 -2.85
C ARG A 241 -27.44 -10.69 -1.94
N VAL A 242 -27.36 -9.88 -0.88
CA VAL A 242 -26.32 -10.03 0.14
C VAL A 242 -26.91 -10.56 1.44
N SER A 243 -26.20 -11.45 2.11
CA SER A 243 -26.58 -11.97 3.41
C SER A 243 -25.35 -12.31 4.25
N TYR A 244 -25.56 -12.40 5.56
CA TYR A 244 -24.54 -12.79 6.51
C TYR A 244 -25.09 -13.90 7.42
N GLU A 245 -24.35 -15.00 7.54
CA GLU A 245 -24.61 -16.08 8.49
C GLU A 245 -23.59 -16.00 9.64
N PRO A 246 -23.98 -15.52 10.83
CA PRO A 246 -23.07 -15.36 11.96
C PRO A 246 -22.46 -16.68 12.44
N ALA A 247 -23.21 -17.79 12.39
CA ALA A 247 -22.76 -19.07 12.93
C ALA A 247 -21.55 -19.65 12.17
N THR A 248 -21.44 -19.35 10.87
CA THR A 248 -20.35 -19.82 10.00
C THR A 248 -19.41 -18.70 9.56
N ALA A 249 -19.68 -17.46 9.99
CA ALA A 249 -18.96 -16.25 9.56
C ALA A 249 -18.92 -16.09 8.03
N GLU A 250 -19.99 -16.51 7.34
CA GLU A 250 -20.11 -16.46 5.89
C GLU A 250 -20.88 -15.21 5.44
N LEU A 251 -20.24 -14.39 4.60
CA LEU A 251 -20.92 -13.37 3.81
C LEU A 251 -21.24 -13.95 2.43
N ARG A 252 -22.46 -13.74 1.94
CA ARG A 252 -22.87 -14.15 0.59
C ARG A 252 -23.21 -12.93 -0.23
N CYS A 253 -22.79 -12.94 -1.49
CA CYS A 253 -23.23 -12.02 -2.52
C CYS A 253 -23.62 -12.86 -3.73
N ASN A 254 -24.92 -12.96 -3.98
CA ASN A 254 -25.51 -13.92 -4.91
C ASN A 254 -25.00 -15.34 -4.60
N GLU A 255 -24.33 -16.00 -5.55
CA GLU A 255 -23.81 -17.37 -5.38
C GLU A 255 -22.38 -17.41 -4.81
N VAL A 256 -21.71 -16.26 -4.66
CA VAL A 256 -20.34 -16.21 -4.12
C VAL A 256 -20.37 -16.12 -2.61
N VAL A 257 -19.55 -16.96 -1.97
CA VAL A 257 -19.35 -17.02 -0.52
C VAL A 257 -18.00 -16.42 -0.17
N PHE A 258 -18.01 -15.55 0.84
CA PHE A 258 -16.86 -14.87 1.42
C PHE A 258 -16.70 -15.33 2.89
N TYR A 259 -15.65 -16.10 3.16
CA TYR A 259 -15.38 -16.67 4.48
C TYR A 259 -14.54 -15.69 5.32
N LEU A 260 -15.15 -15.03 6.31
CA LEU A 260 -14.50 -13.97 7.10
C LEU A 260 -13.38 -14.49 8.02
N ASP A 261 -13.39 -15.77 8.36
CA ASP A 261 -12.42 -16.41 9.25
C ASP A 261 -11.09 -16.73 8.53
N THR A 262 -11.19 -17.14 7.27
CA THR A 262 -10.08 -17.59 6.43
C THR A 262 -9.68 -16.56 5.39
N MET A 263 -10.50 -15.53 5.19
CA MET A 263 -10.38 -14.52 4.13
C MET A 263 -10.29 -15.14 2.73
N LYS A 264 -10.97 -16.28 2.53
CA LYS A 264 -11.10 -16.99 1.26
C LYS A 264 -12.48 -16.80 0.65
N THR A 265 -12.60 -17.12 -0.63
CA THR A 265 -13.85 -17.01 -1.38
C THR A 265 -14.15 -18.29 -2.15
N GLN A 266 -15.42 -18.56 -2.40
CA GLN A 266 -15.87 -19.66 -3.24
C GLN A 266 -17.01 -19.19 -4.17
N GLY A 267 -16.95 -19.59 -5.43
CA GLY A 267 -17.95 -19.23 -6.45
C GLY A 267 -17.33 -18.52 -7.65
N ALA A 268 -18.15 -18.25 -8.65
CA ALA A 268 -17.75 -17.51 -9.84
C ALA A 268 -18.10 -16.03 -9.66
N PHE A 269 -17.10 -15.16 -9.83
CA PHE A 269 -17.27 -13.72 -9.71
C PHE A 269 -17.81 -13.13 -11.03
N THR A 270 -18.85 -12.30 -10.92
CA THR A 270 -19.26 -11.35 -11.95
C THR A 270 -18.84 -9.94 -11.53
N VAL A 271 -19.19 -8.93 -12.34
CA VAL A 271 -18.96 -7.52 -12.00
C VAL A 271 -19.63 -7.10 -10.69
N VAL A 272 -20.72 -7.75 -10.29
CA VAL A 272 -21.46 -7.43 -9.06
C VAL A 272 -20.70 -7.91 -7.81
N GLU A 273 -20.19 -9.15 -7.82
CA GLU A 273 -19.43 -9.68 -6.68
C GLU A 273 -18.06 -9.03 -6.57
N GLU A 274 -17.48 -8.61 -7.70
CA GLU A 274 -16.26 -7.79 -7.69
C GLU A 274 -16.51 -6.39 -7.09
N ASP A 275 -17.62 -5.73 -7.43
CA ASP A 275 -18.01 -4.46 -6.79
C ASP A 275 -18.18 -4.60 -5.28
N PHE A 276 -18.82 -5.70 -4.84
CA PHE A 276 -18.98 -6.00 -3.43
C PHE A 276 -17.63 -6.24 -2.76
N ARG A 277 -16.72 -6.98 -3.40
CA ARG A 277 -15.38 -7.25 -2.90
C ARG A 277 -14.57 -5.95 -2.74
N ASP A 278 -14.64 -5.02 -3.70
CA ASP A 278 -14.02 -3.71 -3.58
C ASP A 278 -14.64 -2.86 -2.46
N PHE A 279 -15.97 -2.93 -2.30
CA PHE A 279 -16.66 -2.25 -1.20
C PHE A 279 -16.21 -2.76 0.18
N LEU A 280 -16.04 -4.07 0.35
CA LEU A 280 -15.49 -4.69 1.56
C LEU A 280 -14.04 -4.24 1.81
N ARG A 281 -13.21 -4.18 0.76
CA ARG A 281 -11.81 -3.74 0.84
C ARG A 281 -11.69 -2.34 1.45
N ARG A 282 -12.57 -1.41 1.07
CA ARG A 282 -12.58 -0.02 1.59
C ARG A 282 -12.86 0.06 3.10
N ARG A 283 -13.38 -1.01 3.70
CA ARG A 283 -13.61 -1.17 5.14
C ARG A 283 -12.55 -2.04 5.83
N GLY A 284 -11.47 -2.39 5.13
CA GLY A 284 -10.39 -3.22 5.64
C GLY A 284 -10.65 -4.73 5.56
N ILE A 285 -11.77 -5.17 4.97
CA ILE A 285 -12.08 -6.59 4.77
C ILE A 285 -11.64 -6.96 3.35
N LYS A 286 -10.42 -7.47 3.20
CA LYS A 286 -9.77 -7.64 1.89
C LYS A 286 -9.69 -9.12 1.51
N PHE A 287 -10.40 -9.50 0.45
CA PHE A 287 -10.31 -10.83 -0.17
C PHE A 287 -9.43 -10.75 -1.42
N TYR A 288 -8.29 -11.44 -1.40
CA TYR A 288 -7.34 -11.48 -2.52
C TYR A 288 -7.60 -12.72 -3.37
N THR A 289 -8.14 -12.51 -4.58
CA THR A 289 -8.67 -13.57 -5.46
C THR A 289 -7.73 -13.91 -6.62
N GLY A 290 -6.53 -13.35 -6.66
CA GLY A 290 -5.63 -13.40 -7.83
C GLY A 290 -5.97 -12.35 -8.88
N GLN A 291 -6.93 -11.46 -8.61
CA GLN A 291 -7.41 -10.43 -9.53
C GLN A 291 -7.39 -9.03 -8.88
N PRO A 292 -7.18 -7.96 -9.67
CA PRO A 292 -7.33 -6.58 -9.19
C PRO A 292 -8.75 -6.34 -8.64
N PHE A 293 -8.88 -5.44 -7.67
CA PHE A 293 -10.21 -5.00 -7.22
C PHE A 293 -10.83 -4.08 -8.29
N SER A 294 -12.14 -4.19 -8.51
CA SER A 294 -12.87 -3.34 -9.45
C SER A 294 -14.21 -2.93 -8.85
N SER A 295 -14.70 -1.76 -9.27
CA SER A 295 -15.99 -1.23 -8.82
C SER A 295 -16.81 -0.80 -10.02
N VAL A 296 -18.12 -1.06 -9.97
CA VAL A 296 -19.08 -0.56 -10.96
C VAL A 296 -19.34 0.92 -10.68
N LEU A 297 -19.14 1.75 -11.71
CA LEU A 297 -19.44 3.17 -11.67
C LEU A 297 -20.96 3.40 -11.74
N PRO A 298 -21.51 4.38 -11.00
CA PRO A 298 -22.89 4.78 -11.17
C PRO A 298 -23.17 5.34 -12.57
N GLU A 299 -24.41 5.23 -13.03
CA GLU A 299 -24.82 5.52 -14.41
C GLU A 299 -24.46 6.95 -14.86
N GLU A 300 -24.57 7.93 -13.97
CA GLU A 300 -24.24 9.32 -14.27
C GLU A 300 -22.76 9.52 -14.62
N TYR A 301 -21.85 8.76 -13.99
CA TYR A 301 -20.42 8.81 -14.31
C TYR A 301 -20.14 8.08 -15.63
N CYS A 302 -20.75 6.92 -15.86
CA CYS A 302 -20.64 6.21 -17.13
C CYS A 302 -21.06 7.08 -18.32
N ARG A 303 -22.14 7.84 -18.18
CA ARG A 303 -22.62 8.77 -19.23
C ARG A 303 -21.62 9.88 -19.53
N LEU A 304 -20.97 10.44 -18.51
CA LEU A 304 -19.95 11.49 -18.68
C LEU A 304 -18.70 10.95 -19.36
N LEU A 305 -18.26 9.75 -18.99
CA LEU A 305 -17.07 9.12 -19.58
C LEU A 305 -17.29 8.71 -21.04
N ALA A 306 -18.50 8.27 -21.40
CA ALA A 306 -18.84 7.90 -22.77
C ALA A 306 -18.76 9.06 -23.78
N ILE A 307 -18.84 10.32 -23.31
CA ILE A 307 -18.75 11.53 -24.14
C ILE A 307 -17.42 12.27 -23.97
N SER A 308 -16.51 11.74 -23.14
CA SER A 308 -15.21 12.36 -22.90
C SER A 308 -14.32 12.23 -24.14
N PRO A 309 -13.69 13.32 -24.61
CA PRO A 309 -12.70 13.25 -25.69
C PRO A 309 -11.40 12.55 -25.24
N ASP A 310 -11.18 12.41 -23.93
CA ASP A 310 -10.10 11.63 -23.34
C ASP A 310 -10.67 10.31 -22.79
N PRO A 311 -10.53 9.19 -23.51
CA PRO A 311 -11.00 7.87 -23.05
C PRO A 311 -10.18 7.32 -21.87
N ASP A 312 -8.97 7.85 -21.63
CA ASP A 312 -8.02 7.36 -20.61
C ASP A 312 -8.03 8.20 -19.31
N GLY A 313 -8.96 9.16 -19.16
CA GLY A 313 -8.98 10.12 -18.04
C GLY A 313 -9.39 9.58 -16.66
N VAL A 314 -9.49 8.26 -16.50
CA VAL A 314 -9.85 7.59 -15.24
C VAL A 314 -8.94 6.39 -15.04
N GLU A 315 -7.65 6.64 -14.86
CA GLU A 315 -6.71 5.67 -14.27
C GLU A 315 -6.63 5.83 -12.75
#